data_AF-A0A952I2U5-F1
#
_entry.id   AF-A0A952I2U5-F1
#
_cell.length_a   1.000
_cell.length_b   1.000
_cell.length_c   1.000
_cell.angle_alpha   90.00
_cell.angle_beta   90.00
_cell.angle_gamma   90.00
#
_symmetry.space_group_name_H-M   'P 1'
#
loop_
_entity.id
_entity.type
_entity.pdbx_description
1 polymer ?
#
loop_
_entity_poly.entity_id
_entity_poly.type
_entity_poly.pdbx_seq_one_letter_code
_entity_poly.pdbx_strand_id
1 'polypeptide(L)'
;GMVQKLEDHIYSQKMHSRPVIDMEKNVNLKGLGFLDTLYKAIIRKNALEITYQSFKARAPGTFDFHPYLLKEFRNRWFLIGVKKYNGDLLNLALDRIIDIKISKEPYIENEKFQFETYFKNAIGVSVSPNLEPEKVLLHFSHRHAPYVITKPLHPSQEVVNNDYYGVTISLEVQHNFELEKDILAFGDGVKVLAPNRLKRAVKDRLVGAVDLYQTELNEKGLKPLVKKLEYKGFALINNIYTNREVKKMKTLVDQHFGKSEVNPYSQRKLLNKIPELISIIFNKNLKKIISTVNSKVFLTKSIYFDKSPQANWYVTWHQDIPINVNKKMETEGFYGWTKKEDVISVCPPVEITKHTFSIRIHLDETNESNGALKVISGSHNKILSDDEIQLISENSSPVICDVGPGGIQLMMPLILHASSKSKQQKRRRVIHLEFCDMDLPKPLEWAEQEFIDLKN
;
A
#
# COMPACT_ATOMS: atom_id res chain seq x y z
N GLY A 1 -17.16 39.74 18.25
CA GLY A 1 -16.43 38.57 18.81
C GLY A 1 -17.29 37.31 18.76
N MET A 2 -16.78 36.12 19.12
CA MET A 2 -17.56 34.85 19.08
C MET A 2 -18.91 34.92 19.81
N VAL A 3 -18.96 35.67 20.91
CA VAL A 3 -20.17 35.99 21.69
C VAL A 3 -21.21 36.71 20.82
N GLN A 4 -20.81 37.77 20.14
CA GLN A 4 -21.66 38.55 19.21
C GLN A 4 -22.19 37.69 18.05
N LYS A 5 -21.43 36.66 17.63
CA LYS A 5 -21.85 35.72 16.59
C LYS A 5 -22.89 34.71 17.07
N LEU A 6 -22.79 34.27 18.32
CA LEU A 6 -23.80 33.43 18.97
C LEU A 6 -25.09 34.23 19.23
N GLU A 7 -24.94 35.49 19.65
CA GLU A 7 -26.04 36.43 19.83
C GLU A 7 -26.80 36.67 18.52
N ASP A 8 -26.11 36.92 17.40
CA ASP A 8 -26.72 37.08 16.07
C ASP A 8 -27.43 35.80 15.59
N HIS A 9 -26.87 34.63 15.88
CA HIS A 9 -27.51 33.35 15.55
C HIS A 9 -28.80 33.13 16.34
N ILE A 10 -28.78 33.42 17.64
CA ILE A 10 -29.96 33.33 18.52
C ILE A 10 -31.01 34.39 18.12
N TYR A 11 -30.57 35.59 17.77
CA TYR A 11 -31.43 36.71 17.38
C TYR A 11 -32.14 36.45 16.05
N SER A 12 -31.41 35.98 15.03
CA SER A 12 -31.99 35.63 13.72
C SER A 12 -32.96 34.45 13.78
N GLN A 13 -32.70 33.45 14.64
CA GLN A 13 -33.66 32.37 14.90
C GLN A 13 -34.95 32.85 15.58
N LYS A 14 -34.86 33.77 16.53
CA LYS A 14 -36.04 34.33 17.24
C LYS A 14 -36.85 35.29 16.38
N MET A 15 -36.21 36.04 15.47
CA MET A 15 -36.85 37.09 14.65
C MET A 15 -37.21 36.65 13.22
N HIS A 16 -37.02 35.37 12.87
CA HIS A 16 -37.20 34.84 11.50
C HIS A 16 -36.52 35.69 10.40
N SER A 17 -35.41 36.36 10.74
CA SER A 17 -34.63 37.18 9.80
C SER A 17 -33.50 36.37 9.18
N ARG A 18 -33.05 36.77 7.99
CA ARG A 18 -31.89 36.13 7.33
C ARG A 18 -30.66 36.30 8.23
N PRO A 19 -29.91 35.22 8.55
CA PRO A 19 -28.73 35.34 9.38
C PRO A 19 -27.68 36.21 8.68
N VAL A 20 -27.17 37.21 9.40
CA VAL A 20 -26.08 38.11 8.92
C VAL A 20 -24.72 37.42 9.05
N ILE A 21 -24.62 36.41 9.93
CA ILE A 21 -23.42 35.64 10.18
C ILE A 21 -23.69 34.17 9.83
N ASP A 22 -22.93 33.66 8.86
CA ASP A 22 -22.91 32.24 8.54
C ASP A 22 -21.67 31.58 9.17
N MET A 23 -21.89 30.45 9.82
CA MET A 23 -20.85 29.66 10.46
C MET A 23 -20.69 28.37 9.70
N GLU A 24 -19.45 27.87 9.62
CA GLU A 24 -19.20 26.55 9.08
C GLU A 24 -19.97 25.51 9.92
N LYS A 25 -20.88 24.78 9.28
CA LYS A 25 -21.71 23.76 9.92
C LYS A 25 -21.39 22.40 9.34
N ASN A 26 -21.19 21.43 10.21
CA ASN A 26 -21.14 20.03 9.84
C ASN A 26 -22.50 19.39 10.14
N VAL A 27 -23.47 19.62 9.25
CA VAL A 27 -24.89 19.25 9.45
C VAL A 27 -25.07 17.75 9.70
N ASN A 28 -24.20 16.91 9.11
CA ASN A 28 -24.26 15.46 9.23
C ASN A 28 -23.32 14.89 10.32
N LEU A 29 -22.79 15.74 11.20
CA LEU A 29 -21.91 15.27 12.27
C LEU A 29 -22.70 14.44 13.28
N LYS A 30 -22.41 13.14 13.31
CA LYS A 30 -22.94 12.21 14.31
C LYS A 30 -22.41 12.55 15.71
N GLY A 31 -23.18 12.19 16.73
CA GLY A 31 -22.77 12.33 18.13
C GLY A 31 -23.06 13.68 18.78
N LEU A 32 -23.52 14.68 18.02
CA LEU A 32 -23.93 15.98 18.58
C LEU A 32 -25.09 15.86 19.58
N GLY A 33 -25.99 14.87 19.39
CA GLY A 33 -27.09 14.60 20.32
C GLY A 33 -26.63 14.20 21.74
N PHE A 34 -25.39 13.74 21.90
CA PHE A 34 -24.82 13.40 23.20
C PHE A 34 -24.18 14.59 23.92
N LEU A 35 -24.02 15.74 23.25
CA LEU A 35 -23.22 16.85 23.78
C LEU A 35 -23.80 17.39 25.09
N ASP A 36 -25.12 17.60 25.17
CA ASP A 36 -25.80 18.08 26.38
C ASP A 36 -25.71 17.06 27.53
N THR A 37 -25.92 15.77 27.24
CA THR A 37 -25.79 14.69 28.22
C THR A 37 -24.37 14.63 28.81
N LEU A 38 -23.35 14.70 27.95
CA LEU A 38 -21.95 14.66 28.36
C LEU A 38 -21.56 15.92 29.14
N TYR A 39 -22.03 17.09 28.71
CA TYR A 39 -21.81 18.35 29.42
C TYR A 39 -22.38 18.28 30.85
N LYS A 40 -23.63 17.82 30.98
CA LYS A 40 -24.29 17.63 32.29
C LYS A 40 -23.54 16.61 33.16
N ALA A 41 -23.04 15.52 32.57
CA ALA A 41 -22.29 14.50 33.29
C ALA A 41 -20.98 15.04 33.86
N ILE A 42 -20.24 15.86 33.11
CA ILE A 42 -19.00 16.51 33.58
C ILE A 42 -19.30 17.46 34.74
N ILE A 43 -20.29 18.35 34.59
CA ILE A 43 -20.64 19.33 35.64
C ILE A 43 -21.10 18.63 36.92
N ARG A 44 -21.87 17.56 36.80
CA ARG A 44 -22.37 16.77 37.94
C ARG A 44 -21.36 15.77 38.48
N LYS A 45 -20.19 15.63 37.85
CA LYS A 45 -19.16 14.65 38.22
C LYS A 45 -19.72 13.23 38.27
N ASN A 46 -20.39 12.82 37.21
CA ASN A 46 -20.95 11.47 37.07
C ASN A 46 -20.04 10.60 36.21
N ALA A 47 -19.75 9.38 36.67
CA ALA A 47 -19.16 8.36 35.82
C ALA A 47 -20.18 7.89 34.77
N LEU A 48 -19.69 7.50 33.59
CA LEU A 48 -20.51 7.08 32.47
C LEU A 48 -20.11 5.69 31.99
N GLU A 49 -21.09 4.87 31.66
CA GLU A 49 -20.88 3.66 30.87
C GLU A 49 -21.05 4.04 29.40
N ILE A 50 -19.99 3.92 28.60
CA ILE A 50 -19.96 4.34 27.19
C ILE A 50 -19.75 3.14 26.28
N THR A 51 -20.65 2.96 25.31
CA THR A 51 -20.43 2.04 24.18
C THR A 51 -19.80 2.81 23.02
N TYR A 52 -18.57 2.43 22.64
CA TYR A 52 -17.76 3.15 21.67
C TYR A 52 -17.15 2.22 20.62
N GLN A 53 -17.15 2.66 19.36
CA GLN A 53 -16.49 1.94 18.27
C GLN A 53 -15.50 2.85 17.53
N SER A 54 -14.21 2.67 17.83
CA SER A 54 -13.16 3.34 17.04
C SER A 54 -13.15 2.83 15.60
N PHE A 55 -12.68 3.63 14.65
CA PHE A 55 -12.53 3.19 13.24
C PHE A 55 -11.60 1.99 13.04
N LYS A 56 -10.78 1.64 14.05
CA LYS A 56 -9.89 0.47 14.02
C LYS A 56 -10.52 -0.78 14.66
N ALA A 57 -11.62 -0.63 15.39
CA ALA A 57 -12.23 -1.72 16.15
C ALA A 57 -13.19 -2.54 15.27
N ARG A 58 -13.04 -3.88 15.31
CA ARG A 58 -13.93 -4.80 14.58
C ARG A 58 -15.36 -4.81 15.12
N ALA A 59 -15.51 -4.56 16.42
CA ALA A 59 -16.79 -4.54 17.13
C ALA A 59 -16.79 -3.38 18.15
N PRO A 60 -17.98 -2.88 18.55
CA PRO A 60 -18.10 -1.91 19.63
C PRO A 60 -17.67 -2.49 20.97
N GLY A 61 -17.15 -1.65 21.86
CA GLY A 61 -16.82 -2.01 23.23
C GLY A 61 -17.48 -1.07 24.24
N THR A 62 -17.97 -1.63 25.35
CA THR A 62 -18.56 -0.88 26.46
C THR A 62 -17.60 -0.84 27.64
N PHE A 63 -17.46 0.32 28.28
CA PHE A 63 -16.58 0.51 29.44
C PHE A 63 -17.01 1.73 30.27
N ASP A 64 -16.61 1.74 31.53
CA ASP A 64 -16.73 2.92 32.40
C ASP A 64 -15.74 4.00 32.00
N PHE A 65 -16.21 5.23 32.07
CA PHE A 65 -15.48 6.42 31.66
C PHE A 65 -15.81 7.58 32.60
N HIS A 66 -14.76 8.30 33.01
CA HIS A 66 -14.86 9.46 33.89
C HIS A 66 -14.54 10.70 33.06
N PRO A 67 -15.58 11.42 32.57
CA PRO A 67 -15.41 12.52 31.64
C PRO A 67 -14.98 13.80 32.36
N TYR A 68 -13.99 14.50 31.82
CA TYR A 68 -13.41 15.71 32.43
C TYR A 68 -13.58 16.96 31.58
N LEU A 69 -13.47 16.84 30.24
CA LEU A 69 -13.50 17.98 29.34
C LEU A 69 -14.17 17.61 28.02
N LEU A 70 -15.02 18.50 27.53
CA LEU A 70 -15.45 18.51 26.13
C LEU A 70 -14.57 19.51 25.36
N LYS A 71 -13.90 19.04 24.32
CA LYS A 71 -13.02 19.84 23.48
C LYS A 71 -13.53 19.84 22.05
N GLU A 72 -13.78 21.03 21.51
CA GLU A 72 -14.04 21.19 20.08
C GLU A 72 -12.73 21.41 19.33
N PHE A 73 -12.56 20.74 18.20
CA PHE A 73 -11.49 21.00 17.26
C PHE A 73 -11.95 20.75 15.83
N ARG A 74 -11.92 21.80 15.00
CA ARG A 74 -12.34 21.78 13.58
C ARG A 74 -13.72 21.19 13.37
N ASN A 75 -14.71 21.77 14.05
CA ASN A 75 -16.12 21.40 13.94
C ASN A 75 -16.36 19.91 14.27
N ARG A 76 -15.55 19.35 15.19
CA ARG A 76 -15.71 18.02 15.76
C ARG A 76 -15.51 18.09 17.26
N TRP A 77 -16.33 17.34 17.99
CA TRP A 77 -16.31 17.29 19.44
C TRP A 77 -15.64 16.04 19.95
N PHE A 78 -14.90 16.21 21.03
CA PHE A 78 -14.13 15.17 21.69
C PHE A 78 -14.39 15.19 23.20
N LEU A 79 -14.64 14.01 23.77
CA LEU A 79 -14.77 13.78 25.20
C LEU A 79 -13.42 13.29 25.74
N ILE A 80 -12.92 13.99 26.75
CA ILE A 80 -11.61 13.76 27.34
C ILE A 80 -11.79 13.33 28.79
N GLY A 81 -11.11 12.26 29.19
CA GLY A 81 -11.30 11.63 30.49
C GLY A 81 -10.46 10.37 30.65
N VAL A 82 -10.73 9.59 31.69
CA VAL A 82 -10.02 8.32 31.97
C VAL A 82 -10.98 7.15 32.09
N LYS A 83 -10.49 5.92 31.90
CA LYS A 83 -11.26 4.69 32.13
C LYS A 83 -11.16 4.15 33.56
N LYS A 84 -10.08 4.50 34.26
CA LYS A 84 -9.76 3.95 35.58
C LYS A 84 -8.83 4.90 36.34
N TYR A 85 -8.74 4.70 37.65
CA TYR A 85 -7.84 5.44 38.51
C TYR A 85 -6.39 5.29 38.04
N ASN A 86 -5.63 6.39 38.05
CA ASN A 86 -4.26 6.48 37.50
C ASN A 86 -4.10 6.05 36.03
N GLY A 87 -5.19 5.97 35.25
CA GLY A 87 -5.12 5.75 33.81
C GLY A 87 -4.64 6.97 33.04
N ASP A 88 -4.20 6.74 31.79
CA ASP A 88 -3.90 7.82 30.86
C ASP A 88 -5.17 8.51 30.38
N LEU A 89 -5.06 9.80 30.05
CA LEU A 89 -6.14 10.52 29.37
C LEU A 89 -6.42 9.88 28.02
N LEU A 90 -7.72 9.67 27.78
CA LEU A 90 -8.26 9.21 26.53
C LEU A 90 -9.02 10.34 25.86
N ASN A 91 -8.91 10.37 24.55
CA ASN A 91 -9.61 11.29 23.67
C ASN A 91 -10.62 10.52 22.82
N LEU A 92 -11.91 10.62 23.15
CA LEU A 92 -13.01 9.93 22.47
C LEU A 92 -13.75 10.89 21.55
N ALA A 93 -13.77 10.61 20.25
CA ALA A 93 -14.52 11.43 19.29
C ALA A 93 -16.02 11.12 19.41
N LEU A 94 -16.86 12.14 19.59
CA LEU A 94 -18.30 11.94 19.84
C LEU A 94 -19.02 11.23 18.68
N ASP A 95 -18.55 11.40 17.45
CA ASP A 95 -19.10 10.76 16.25
C ASP A 95 -18.97 9.23 16.20
N ARG A 96 -18.30 8.65 17.21
CA ARG A 96 -18.06 7.22 17.35
C ARG A 96 -18.69 6.60 18.62
N ILE A 97 -19.38 7.42 19.40
CA ILE A 97 -20.18 6.95 20.54
C ILE A 97 -21.48 6.37 19.99
N ILE A 98 -21.84 5.17 20.46
CA ILE A 98 -23.06 4.46 20.09
C ILE A 98 -24.14 4.66 21.15
N ASP A 99 -23.77 4.54 22.44
CA ASP A 99 -24.68 4.67 23.58
C ASP A 99 -23.95 5.23 24.81
N ILE A 100 -24.68 5.92 25.69
CA ILE A 100 -24.20 6.47 26.96
C ILE A 100 -25.24 6.22 28.05
N LYS A 101 -24.79 5.67 29.17
CA LYS A 101 -25.56 5.54 30.41
C LYS A 101 -24.79 6.10 31.59
N ILE A 102 -25.49 6.43 32.67
CA ILE A 102 -24.85 6.75 33.94
C ILE A 102 -24.29 5.45 34.51
N SER A 103 -23.00 5.45 34.84
CA SER A 103 -22.35 4.30 35.48
C SER A 103 -22.74 4.21 36.96
N LYS A 104 -22.65 3.01 37.51
CA LYS A 104 -22.78 2.76 38.95
C LYS A 104 -21.47 3.01 39.69
N GLU A 105 -20.35 3.10 38.96
CA GLU A 105 -19.04 3.33 39.53
C GLU A 105 -18.92 4.76 40.10
N PRO A 106 -18.15 4.96 41.19
CA PRO A 106 -17.87 6.28 41.70
C PRO A 106 -17.06 7.10 40.68
N TYR A 107 -17.31 8.40 40.63
CA TYR A 107 -16.57 9.30 39.76
C TYR A 107 -15.14 9.48 40.27
N ILE A 108 -14.19 9.42 39.34
CA ILE A 108 -12.77 9.66 39.61
C ILE A 108 -12.49 11.12 39.31
N GLU A 109 -11.95 11.85 40.29
CA GLU A 109 -11.62 13.26 40.12
C GLU A 109 -10.33 13.43 39.31
N ASN A 110 -10.25 14.53 38.57
CA ASN A 110 -9.04 14.91 37.87
C ASN A 110 -8.06 15.63 38.80
N GLU A 111 -7.15 14.88 39.43
CA GLU A 111 -6.10 15.44 40.29
C GLU A 111 -4.77 15.65 39.54
N LYS A 112 -4.56 14.92 38.44
CA LYS A 112 -3.26 14.81 37.77
C LYS A 112 -3.11 15.72 36.56
N PHE A 113 -4.17 15.97 35.81
CA PHE A 113 -4.06 16.54 34.47
C PHE A 113 -4.45 18.02 34.42
N GLN A 114 -3.52 18.87 33.98
CA GLN A 114 -3.78 20.28 33.67
C GLN A 114 -4.09 20.42 32.18
N PHE A 115 -5.35 20.71 31.83
CA PHE A 115 -5.78 20.72 30.43
C PHE A 115 -5.18 21.86 29.62
N GLU A 116 -4.86 22.98 30.26
CA GLU A 116 -4.26 24.17 29.65
C GLU A 116 -2.87 23.85 29.07
N THR A 117 -2.10 23.02 29.78
CA THR A 117 -0.74 22.62 29.37
C THR A 117 -0.74 21.33 28.56
N TYR A 118 -1.73 20.44 28.76
CA TYR A 118 -1.79 19.15 28.09
C TYR A 118 -1.81 19.24 26.55
N PHE A 119 -2.52 20.22 25.98
CA PHE A 119 -2.56 20.41 24.52
C PHE A 119 -1.51 21.39 24.00
N LYS A 120 -0.72 22.03 24.87
CA LYS A 120 0.16 23.16 24.52
C LYS A 120 1.16 22.84 23.41
N ASN A 121 1.61 21.59 23.37
CA ASN A 121 2.67 21.14 22.48
C ASN A 121 2.14 20.30 21.30
N ALA A 122 0.82 20.21 21.12
CA ALA A 122 0.21 19.39 20.09
C ALA A 122 -0.70 20.24 19.20
N ILE A 123 -0.69 19.98 17.90
CA ILE A 123 -1.71 20.55 17.02
C ILE A 123 -3.00 19.76 17.23
N GLY A 124 -4.07 20.41 17.69
CA GLY A 124 -5.38 19.79 17.83
C GLY A 124 -5.56 18.95 19.10
N VAL A 125 -6.02 17.70 18.94
CA VAL A 125 -6.55 16.88 20.06
C VAL A 125 -5.80 15.58 20.28
N SER A 126 -4.95 15.15 19.34
CA SER A 126 -4.15 13.94 19.50
C SER A 126 -2.83 14.27 20.19
N VAL A 127 -2.77 14.02 21.51
CA VAL A 127 -1.59 14.21 22.35
C VAL A 127 -0.96 12.85 22.65
N SER A 128 0.36 12.77 22.55
CA SER A 128 1.10 11.57 22.95
C SER A 128 1.83 11.85 24.27
N PRO A 129 1.49 11.15 25.38
CA PRO A 129 2.08 11.44 26.69
C PRO A 129 3.60 11.30 26.76
N ASN A 130 4.17 10.39 25.97
CA ASN A 130 5.60 10.05 26.00
C ASN A 130 6.41 10.67 24.86
N LEU A 131 5.82 11.61 24.11
CA LEU A 131 6.49 12.26 23.00
C LEU A 131 6.83 13.69 23.38
N GLU A 132 8.11 14.01 23.46
CA GLU A 132 8.51 15.40 23.71
C GLU A 132 8.26 16.25 22.45
N PRO A 133 7.95 17.56 22.61
CA PRO A 133 7.97 18.47 21.49
C PRO A 133 9.36 18.53 20.87
N GLU A 134 9.40 18.74 19.56
CA GLU A 134 10.64 18.97 18.83
C GLU A 134 10.49 20.17 17.89
N LYS A 135 11.61 20.79 17.56
CA LYS A 135 11.64 21.92 16.63
C LYS A 135 11.36 21.43 15.20
N VAL A 136 10.21 21.82 14.67
CA VAL A 136 9.79 21.54 13.29
C VAL A 136 10.06 22.76 12.42
N LEU A 137 10.72 22.55 11.28
CA LEU A 137 11.00 23.59 10.28
C LEU A 137 10.24 23.31 9.00
N LEU A 138 9.40 24.24 8.58
CA LEU A 138 8.57 24.14 7.37
C LEU A 138 8.87 25.32 6.46
N HIS A 139 9.14 25.02 5.19
CA HIS A 139 9.25 26.03 4.14
C HIS A 139 7.98 26.02 3.30
N PHE A 140 7.35 27.18 3.15
CA PHE A 140 6.16 27.39 2.33
C PHE A 140 6.52 28.24 1.12
N SER A 141 5.99 27.87 -0.04
CA SER A 141 6.20 28.65 -1.26
C SER A 141 5.60 30.06 -1.13
N HIS A 142 6.10 30.99 -1.94
CA HIS A 142 5.61 32.36 -1.98
C HIS A 142 4.08 32.47 -2.07
N ARG A 143 3.43 31.61 -2.86
CA ARG A 143 1.95 31.57 -3.00
C ARG A 143 1.24 31.24 -1.69
N HIS A 144 1.84 30.41 -0.84
CA HIS A 144 1.25 29.93 0.40
C HIS A 144 1.67 30.73 1.63
N ALA A 145 2.73 31.53 1.54
CA ALA A 145 3.27 32.31 2.65
C ALA A 145 2.24 33.22 3.36
N PRO A 146 1.40 34.02 2.66
CA PRO A 146 0.44 34.90 3.33
C PRO A 146 -0.58 34.13 4.21
N TYR A 147 -1.00 32.94 3.78
CA TYR A 147 -1.97 32.13 4.53
C TYR A 147 -1.40 31.60 5.84
N VAL A 148 -0.11 31.23 5.86
CA VAL A 148 0.55 30.69 7.05
C VAL A 148 0.95 31.79 8.03
N ILE A 149 1.31 32.97 7.52
CA ILE A 149 1.64 34.14 8.35
C ILE A 149 0.38 34.66 9.05
N THR A 150 -0.73 34.82 8.31
CA THR A 150 -1.98 35.39 8.86
C THR A 150 -2.80 34.38 9.67
N LYS A 151 -2.61 33.07 9.44
CA LYS A 151 -3.24 31.99 10.18
C LYS A 151 -2.19 30.99 10.66
N PRO A 152 -1.53 31.27 11.79
CA PRO A 152 -0.51 30.39 12.36
C PRO A 152 -1.03 28.97 12.60
N LEU A 153 -0.19 27.97 12.34
CA LEU A 153 -0.51 26.55 12.55
C LEU A 153 -0.52 26.18 14.04
N HIS A 154 0.30 26.87 14.84
CA HIS A 154 0.48 26.64 16.26
C HIS A 154 0.85 27.96 16.97
N PRO A 155 0.53 28.14 18.26
CA PRO A 155 0.92 29.34 19.01
C PRO A 155 2.43 29.58 19.09
N SER A 156 3.24 28.53 19.02
CA SER A 156 4.71 28.64 19.03
C SER A 156 5.32 29.03 17.67
N GLN A 157 4.49 29.44 16.69
CA GLN A 157 4.97 29.69 15.34
C GLN A 157 5.84 30.95 15.29
N GLU A 158 7.04 30.81 14.73
CA GLU A 158 7.96 31.93 14.49
C GLU A 158 8.41 31.93 13.02
N VAL A 159 8.54 33.12 12.43
CA VAL A 159 9.10 33.26 11.08
C VAL A 159 10.63 33.31 11.20
N VAL A 160 11.30 32.32 10.61
CA VAL A 160 12.75 32.17 10.67
C VAL A 160 13.43 32.82 9.47
N ASN A 161 12.80 32.75 8.30
CA ASN A 161 13.27 33.39 7.07
C ASN A 161 12.07 33.76 6.18
N ASN A 162 12.18 34.85 5.45
CA ASN A 162 11.20 35.30 4.47
C ASN A 162 11.94 35.92 3.27
N ASP A 163 11.89 35.24 2.13
CA ASP A 163 12.60 35.61 0.92
C ASP A 163 11.69 35.52 -0.32
N TYR A 164 12.27 35.78 -1.49
CA TYR A 164 11.54 35.72 -2.76
C TYR A 164 10.94 34.33 -3.07
N TYR A 165 11.55 33.24 -2.56
CA TYR A 165 11.08 31.88 -2.80
C TYR A 165 9.95 31.49 -1.84
N GLY A 166 9.86 32.14 -0.67
CA GLY A 166 8.74 32.00 0.25
C GLY A 166 9.13 32.25 1.70
N VAL A 167 8.44 31.57 2.61
CA VAL A 167 8.63 31.75 4.07
C VAL A 167 9.03 30.44 4.73
N THR A 168 10.01 30.50 5.62
CA THR A 168 10.35 29.39 6.52
C THR A 168 9.89 29.72 7.92
N ILE A 169 9.10 28.84 8.51
CA ILE A 169 8.63 28.95 9.89
C ILE A 169 9.23 27.86 10.78
N SER A 170 9.33 28.13 12.08
CA SER A 170 9.57 27.14 13.12
C SER A 170 8.35 26.92 14.00
N LEU A 171 8.16 25.69 14.46
CA LEU A 171 7.17 25.27 15.44
C LEU A 171 7.86 24.42 16.51
N GLU A 172 7.38 24.47 17.76
CA GLU A 172 7.83 23.63 18.87
C GLU A 172 6.66 22.72 19.24
N VAL A 173 6.59 21.55 18.60
CA VAL A 173 5.41 20.67 18.64
C VAL A 173 5.78 19.20 18.62
N GLN A 174 4.90 18.36 19.15
CA GLN A 174 4.95 16.91 18.99
C GLN A 174 4.65 16.52 17.54
N HIS A 175 5.34 15.50 17.03
CA HIS A 175 4.99 14.87 15.74
C HIS A 175 3.70 14.06 15.87
N ASN A 176 2.55 14.73 15.76
CA ASN A 176 1.22 14.14 15.84
C ASN A 176 0.48 14.10 14.47
N PHE A 177 -0.72 13.50 14.47
CA PHE A 177 -1.49 13.26 13.24
C PHE A 177 -1.98 14.55 12.57
N GLU A 178 -2.42 15.51 13.36
CA GLU A 178 -2.93 16.80 12.91
C GLU A 178 -1.82 17.64 12.27
N LEU A 179 -0.60 17.64 12.82
CA LEU A 179 0.56 18.28 12.20
C LEU A 179 0.79 17.76 10.78
N GLU A 180 0.84 16.43 10.60
CA GLU A 180 0.98 15.86 9.26
C GLU A 180 -0.18 16.23 8.34
N LYS A 181 -1.42 16.22 8.86
CA LYS A 181 -2.62 16.57 8.08
C LYS A 181 -2.57 18.02 7.60
N ASP A 182 -2.11 18.92 8.46
CA ASP A 182 -2.03 20.35 8.15
C ASP A 182 -0.97 20.61 7.10
N ILE A 183 0.19 19.98 7.23
CA ILE A 183 1.23 20.03 6.20
C ILE A 183 0.66 19.51 4.87
N LEU A 184 0.04 18.33 4.86
CA LEU A 184 -0.51 17.74 3.64
C LEU A 184 -1.65 18.56 3.01
N ALA A 185 -2.37 19.35 3.80
CA ALA A 185 -3.43 20.23 3.28
C ALA A 185 -2.88 21.33 2.35
N PHE A 186 -1.60 21.67 2.45
CA PHE A 186 -0.93 22.60 1.53
C PHE A 186 -0.39 21.92 0.26
N GLY A 187 -0.42 20.58 0.18
CA GLY A 187 0.04 19.84 -0.99
C GLY A 187 1.49 20.12 -1.35
N ASP A 188 1.72 20.58 -2.59
CA ASP A 188 3.02 20.98 -3.13
C ASP A 188 3.51 22.35 -2.62
N GLY A 189 2.67 23.10 -1.91
CA GLY A 189 2.97 24.42 -1.35
C GLY A 189 3.85 24.41 -0.10
N VAL A 190 4.20 23.25 0.45
CA VAL A 190 4.99 23.11 1.67
C VAL A 190 6.07 22.03 1.55
N LYS A 191 7.21 22.27 2.21
CA LYS A 191 8.31 21.32 2.35
C LYS A 191 8.75 21.25 3.80
N VAL A 192 8.75 20.03 4.35
CA VAL A 192 9.35 19.77 5.67
C VAL A 192 10.87 19.79 5.55
N LEU A 193 11.53 20.70 6.26
CA LEU A 193 12.98 20.80 6.33
C LEU A 193 13.53 19.94 7.48
N ALA A 194 12.89 20.02 8.65
CA ALA A 194 13.22 19.25 9.84
C ALA A 194 11.95 18.99 10.67
N PRO A 195 11.91 17.92 11.50
CA PRO A 195 12.90 16.85 11.64
C PRO A 195 12.85 15.84 10.48
N ASN A 196 13.91 15.04 10.33
CA ASN A 196 14.00 14.02 9.29
C ASN A 196 12.88 12.97 9.37
N ARG A 197 12.41 12.66 10.59
CA ARG A 197 11.32 11.71 10.82
C ARG A 197 10.01 12.22 10.20
N LEU A 198 9.62 13.46 10.51
CA LEU A 198 8.43 14.10 9.92
C LEU A 198 8.54 14.22 8.41
N LYS A 199 9.71 14.63 7.90
CA LYS A 199 9.98 14.71 6.46
C LYS A 199 9.75 13.38 5.74
N ARG A 200 10.22 12.27 6.32
CA ARG A 200 9.98 10.92 5.77
C ARG A 200 8.49 10.57 5.83
N ALA A 201 7.82 10.81 6.96
CA ALA A 201 6.40 10.50 7.11
C ALA A 201 5.52 11.23 6.08
N VAL A 202 5.73 12.54 5.90
CA VAL A 202 4.99 13.34 4.90
C VAL A 202 5.32 12.87 3.48
N LYS A 203 6.60 12.61 3.16
CA LYS A 203 7.01 12.08 1.85
C LYS A 203 6.35 10.73 1.56
N ASP A 204 6.36 9.81 2.51
CA ASP A 204 5.76 8.47 2.35
C ASP A 204 4.24 8.56 2.13
N ARG A 205 3.56 9.51 2.78
CA ARG A 205 2.14 9.77 2.55
C ARG A 205 1.86 10.35 1.16
N LEU A 206 2.70 11.26 0.66
CA LEU A 206 2.58 11.81 -0.69
C LEU A 206 2.85 10.75 -1.76
N VAL A 207 3.88 9.92 -1.58
CA VAL A 207 4.16 8.77 -2.47
C VAL A 207 2.97 7.80 -2.46
N GLY A 208 2.45 7.47 -1.27
CA GLY A 208 1.26 6.64 -1.15
C GLY A 208 0.03 7.23 -1.85
N ALA A 209 -0.12 8.56 -1.85
CA ALA A 209 -1.17 9.22 -2.61
C ALA A 209 -0.97 9.07 -4.13
N VAL A 210 0.25 9.29 -4.63
CA VAL A 210 0.59 9.09 -6.05
C VAL A 210 0.34 7.65 -6.49
N ASP A 211 0.74 6.68 -5.68
CA ASP A 211 0.54 5.25 -5.95
C ASP A 211 -0.95 4.92 -6.18
N LEU A 212 -1.88 5.55 -5.44
CA LEU A 212 -3.33 5.31 -5.61
C LEU A 212 -3.83 5.73 -7.00
N TYR A 213 -3.26 6.79 -7.58
CA TYR A 213 -3.61 7.22 -8.94
C TYR A 213 -2.89 6.41 -10.01
N GLN A 214 -1.64 5.99 -9.75
CA GLN A 214 -0.84 5.24 -10.72
C GLN A 214 -1.28 3.78 -10.87
N THR A 215 -1.83 3.19 -9.81
CA THR A 215 -2.29 1.79 -9.79
C THR A 215 -3.75 1.62 -10.23
N GLU A 216 -4.39 2.67 -10.72
CA GLU A 216 -5.75 2.58 -11.26
C GLU A 216 -5.76 1.93 -12.65
N LEU A 217 -6.29 0.70 -12.75
CA LEU A 217 -6.42 -0.01 -14.02
C LEU A 217 -7.71 0.37 -14.77
N ASN A 218 -7.55 1.01 -15.93
CA ASN A 218 -8.63 1.24 -16.88
C ASN A 218 -8.87 0.02 -17.78
N GLU A 219 -10.12 -0.46 -17.86
CA GLU A 219 -10.53 -1.61 -18.69
C GLU A 219 -10.25 -1.42 -20.18
N LYS A 220 -10.41 -0.20 -20.68
CA LYS A 220 -10.10 0.12 -22.08
C LYS A 220 -8.61 -0.09 -22.39
N GLY A 221 -7.75 0.08 -21.38
CA GLY A 221 -6.30 -0.13 -21.48
C GLY A 221 -5.86 -1.59 -21.46
N LEU A 222 -6.73 -2.53 -21.06
CA LEU A 222 -6.39 -3.96 -20.99
C LEU A 222 -6.58 -4.69 -22.33
N LYS A 223 -7.47 -4.25 -23.22
CA LYS A 223 -7.63 -4.89 -24.55
C LYS A 223 -6.34 -4.88 -25.40
N PRO A 224 -5.59 -3.76 -25.48
CA PRO A 224 -4.30 -3.74 -26.16
C PRO A 224 -3.27 -4.70 -25.54
N LEU A 225 -3.38 -5.00 -24.25
CA LEU A 225 -2.48 -5.91 -23.56
C LEU A 225 -2.60 -7.33 -24.12
N VAL A 226 -3.84 -7.85 -24.19
CA VAL A 226 -4.11 -9.20 -24.72
C VAL A 226 -3.64 -9.29 -26.16
N LYS A 227 -3.93 -8.28 -27.00
CA LYS A 227 -3.43 -8.23 -28.38
C LYS A 227 -1.90 -8.22 -28.47
N LYS A 228 -1.20 -7.49 -27.58
CA LYS A 228 0.26 -7.53 -27.54
C LYS A 228 0.78 -8.92 -27.16
N LEU A 229 0.16 -9.56 -26.17
CA LEU A 229 0.54 -10.92 -25.79
C LEU A 229 0.32 -11.92 -26.94
N GLU A 230 -0.80 -11.81 -27.66
CA GLU A 230 -1.12 -12.64 -28.82
C GLU A 230 -0.14 -12.45 -29.98
N TYR A 231 0.09 -11.21 -30.44
CA TYR A 231 0.90 -10.94 -31.63
C TYR A 231 2.40 -10.83 -31.36
N LYS A 232 2.80 -10.33 -30.18
CA LYS A 232 4.22 -10.12 -29.82
C LYS A 232 4.75 -11.18 -28.87
N GLY A 233 3.88 -11.96 -28.22
CA GLY A 233 4.26 -13.00 -27.25
C GLY A 233 4.68 -12.47 -25.88
N PHE A 234 4.62 -11.15 -25.66
CA PHE A 234 4.87 -10.54 -24.36
C PHE A 234 4.17 -9.19 -24.21
N ALA A 235 4.02 -8.75 -22.96
CA ALA A 235 3.58 -7.39 -22.65
C ALA A 235 4.14 -6.93 -21.29
N LEU A 236 4.36 -5.62 -21.15
CA LEU A 236 4.87 -5.00 -19.93
C LEU A 236 3.83 -4.05 -19.37
N ILE A 237 3.63 -4.07 -18.05
CA ILE A 237 2.74 -3.15 -17.36
C ILE A 237 3.40 -2.73 -16.05
N ASN A 238 3.64 -1.43 -15.89
CA ASN A 238 4.11 -0.88 -14.61
C ASN A 238 2.92 -0.52 -13.71
N ASN A 239 3.20 -0.29 -12.42
CA ASN A 239 2.21 0.19 -11.44
C ASN A 239 1.03 -0.78 -11.22
N ILE A 240 1.29 -2.08 -11.15
CA ILE A 240 0.27 -3.06 -10.73
C ILE A 240 0.13 -3.08 -9.21
N TYR A 241 1.26 -2.87 -8.53
CA TYR A 241 1.36 -2.83 -7.07
C TYR A 241 1.87 -1.48 -6.60
N THR A 242 1.32 -1.03 -5.49
CA THR A 242 1.81 0.12 -4.73
C THR A 242 3.19 -0.18 -4.13
N ASN A 243 3.95 0.87 -3.79
CA ASN A 243 5.22 0.71 -3.09
C ASN A 243 5.06 -0.01 -1.74
N ARG A 244 3.90 0.17 -1.10
CA ARG A 244 3.55 -0.50 0.15
C ARG A 244 3.37 -2.01 -0.03
N GLU A 245 2.67 -2.44 -1.08
CA GLU A 245 2.52 -3.86 -1.43
C GLU A 245 3.86 -4.49 -1.78
N VAL A 246 4.67 -3.82 -2.62
CA VAL A 246 6.03 -4.27 -2.97
C VAL A 246 6.89 -4.43 -1.73
N LYS A 247 6.89 -3.44 -0.82
CA LYS A 247 7.63 -3.53 0.44
C LYS A 247 7.14 -4.70 1.30
N LYS A 248 5.82 -4.92 1.38
CA LYS A 248 5.24 -6.04 2.13
C LYS A 248 5.67 -7.39 1.55
N MET A 249 5.64 -7.56 0.22
CA MET A 249 6.14 -8.75 -0.46
C MET A 249 7.62 -8.99 -0.16
N LYS A 250 8.46 -7.96 -0.29
CA LYS A 250 9.89 -8.03 0.05
C LYS A 250 10.12 -8.43 1.50
N THR A 251 9.41 -7.81 2.44
CA THR A 251 9.55 -8.12 3.86
C THR A 251 9.19 -9.56 4.17
N LEU A 252 8.10 -10.11 3.61
CA LEU A 252 7.73 -11.51 3.81
C LEU A 252 8.78 -12.48 3.25
N VAL A 253 9.27 -12.21 2.03
CA VAL A 253 10.32 -12.99 1.40
C VAL A 253 11.63 -12.93 2.19
N ASP A 254 12.07 -11.73 2.57
CA ASP A 254 13.30 -11.52 3.34
C ASP A 254 13.18 -12.10 4.77
N GLN A 255 11.99 -12.10 5.40
CA GLN A 255 11.76 -12.75 6.69
C GLN A 255 11.87 -14.28 6.62
N HIS A 256 11.38 -14.87 5.53
CA HIS A 256 11.37 -16.32 5.34
C HIS A 256 12.74 -16.85 4.87
N PHE A 257 13.36 -16.20 3.87
CA PHE A 257 14.61 -16.67 3.26
C PHE A 257 15.87 -15.90 3.72
N GLY A 258 15.73 -14.68 4.22
CA GLY A 258 16.87 -13.81 4.57
C GLY A 258 17.67 -14.23 5.82
N LYS A 259 17.23 -15.27 6.54
CA LYS A 259 17.96 -15.86 7.67
C LYS A 259 18.79 -17.10 7.31
N SER A 260 18.69 -17.60 6.08
CA SER A 260 19.45 -18.76 5.63
C SER A 260 20.86 -18.34 5.21
N GLU A 261 21.90 -19.00 5.73
CA GLU A 261 23.31 -18.74 5.38
C GLU A 261 23.60 -18.98 3.89
N VAL A 262 22.76 -19.77 3.22
CA VAL A 262 22.75 -19.97 1.76
C VAL A 262 21.48 -19.32 1.22
N ASN A 263 21.54 -18.04 0.84
CA ASN A 263 20.39 -17.37 0.24
C ASN A 263 20.12 -18.02 -1.13
N PRO A 264 19.04 -18.79 -1.30
CA PRO A 264 18.89 -19.60 -2.48
C PRO A 264 18.46 -18.73 -3.66
N TYR A 265 19.30 -18.71 -4.70
CA TYR A 265 19.13 -17.88 -5.89
C TYR A 265 17.80 -18.09 -6.63
N SER A 266 17.17 -19.25 -6.44
CA SER A 266 15.81 -19.53 -6.87
C SER A 266 15.06 -20.38 -5.84
N GLN A 267 13.77 -20.12 -5.65
CA GLN A 267 12.88 -20.87 -4.78
C GLN A 267 11.60 -21.25 -5.52
N ARG A 268 11.41 -22.55 -5.76
CA ARG A 268 10.19 -23.11 -6.35
C ARG A 268 9.12 -23.34 -5.29
N LYS A 269 7.87 -23.47 -5.73
CA LYS A 269 6.67 -23.59 -4.87
C LYS A 269 6.57 -22.42 -3.87
N LEU A 270 6.85 -21.21 -4.35
CA LEU A 270 6.92 -20.01 -3.51
C LEU A 270 5.64 -19.80 -2.70
N LEU A 271 4.47 -19.96 -3.33
CA LEU A 271 3.20 -19.69 -2.66
C LEU A 271 2.84 -20.77 -1.63
N ASN A 272 3.26 -22.01 -1.84
CA ASN A 272 3.15 -23.07 -0.83
C ASN A 272 4.06 -22.79 0.37
N LYS A 273 5.25 -22.22 0.13
CA LYS A 273 6.22 -21.88 1.20
C LYS A 273 5.83 -20.62 1.98
N ILE A 274 5.23 -19.63 1.31
CA ILE A 274 4.79 -18.37 1.93
C ILE A 274 3.34 -18.07 1.50
N PRO A 275 2.34 -18.76 2.08
CA PRO A 275 0.93 -18.58 1.72
C PRO A 275 0.41 -17.15 1.93
N GLU A 276 1.01 -16.37 2.84
CA GLU A 276 0.64 -14.97 3.09
C GLU A 276 0.82 -14.08 1.85
N LEU A 277 1.72 -14.47 0.93
CA LEU A 277 1.94 -13.75 -0.33
C LEU A 277 0.72 -13.80 -1.25
N ILE A 278 -0.10 -14.86 -1.19
CA ILE A 278 -1.28 -15.04 -2.08
C ILE A 278 -2.19 -13.81 -2.01
N SER A 279 -2.51 -13.35 -0.79
CA SER A 279 -3.39 -12.19 -0.58
C SER A 279 -2.84 -10.86 -1.08
N ILE A 280 -1.52 -10.76 -1.26
CA ILE A 280 -0.84 -9.52 -1.67
C ILE A 280 -0.57 -9.53 -3.17
N ILE A 281 -0.12 -10.68 -3.70
CA ILE A 281 0.15 -10.90 -5.11
C ILE A 281 -1.15 -10.85 -5.91
N PHE A 282 -2.17 -11.59 -5.50
CA PHE A 282 -3.45 -11.60 -6.18
C PHE A 282 -4.33 -10.44 -5.73
N ASN A 283 -3.82 -9.22 -5.87
CA ASN A 283 -4.61 -8.00 -5.68
C ASN A 283 -5.64 -7.83 -6.82
N LYS A 284 -6.54 -6.86 -6.66
CA LYS A 284 -7.59 -6.55 -7.64
C LYS A 284 -7.03 -6.38 -9.06
N ASN A 285 -5.85 -5.78 -9.19
CA ASN A 285 -5.25 -5.48 -10.48
C ASN A 285 -4.73 -6.73 -11.19
N LEU A 286 -3.93 -7.55 -10.50
CA LEU A 286 -3.41 -8.78 -11.08
C LEU A 286 -4.56 -9.74 -11.44
N LYS A 287 -5.54 -9.93 -10.53
CA LYS A 287 -6.73 -10.76 -10.80
C LYS A 287 -7.44 -10.34 -12.08
N LYS A 288 -7.65 -9.03 -12.26
CA LYS A 288 -8.29 -8.46 -13.45
C LYS A 288 -7.46 -8.74 -14.72
N ILE A 289 -6.14 -8.56 -14.66
CA ILE A 289 -5.25 -8.87 -15.79
C ILE A 289 -5.33 -10.34 -16.17
N ILE A 290 -5.19 -11.25 -15.20
CA ILE A 290 -5.30 -12.70 -15.42
C ILE A 290 -6.66 -13.02 -16.06
N SER A 291 -7.77 -12.53 -15.49
CA SER A 291 -9.10 -12.77 -16.03
C SER A 291 -9.33 -12.22 -17.44
N THR A 292 -8.64 -11.14 -17.82
CA THR A 292 -8.71 -10.56 -19.17
C THR A 292 -7.91 -11.41 -20.17
N VAL A 293 -6.78 -11.98 -19.75
CA VAL A 293 -6.00 -12.90 -20.58
C VAL A 293 -6.75 -14.22 -20.74
N ASN A 294 -7.10 -14.86 -19.63
CA ASN A 294 -7.91 -16.08 -19.61
C ASN A 294 -8.50 -16.27 -18.20
N SER A 295 -9.82 -16.35 -18.09
CA SER A 295 -10.52 -16.50 -16.81
C SER A 295 -10.58 -17.93 -16.28
N LYS A 296 -10.18 -18.94 -17.06
CA LYS A 296 -10.31 -20.37 -16.74
C LYS A 296 -8.96 -21.03 -16.51
N VAL A 297 -8.09 -20.37 -15.76
CA VAL A 297 -6.71 -20.84 -15.53
C VAL A 297 -6.49 -21.27 -14.09
N PHE A 298 -5.51 -22.15 -13.91
CA PHE A 298 -4.92 -22.48 -12.62
C PHE A 298 -3.42 -22.21 -12.66
N LEU A 299 -2.82 -21.98 -11.50
CA LEU A 299 -1.40 -21.78 -11.36
C LEU A 299 -0.66 -23.13 -11.40
N THR A 300 0.34 -23.25 -12.27
CA THR A 300 1.16 -24.46 -12.47
C THR A 300 2.57 -24.35 -11.92
N LYS A 301 3.08 -23.12 -11.71
CA LYS A 301 4.40 -22.87 -11.12
C LYS A 301 4.41 -21.56 -10.35
N SER A 302 5.02 -21.56 -9.17
CA SER A 302 5.42 -20.34 -8.45
C SER A 302 6.90 -20.36 -8.11
N ILE A 303 7.66 -19.42 -8.66
CA ILE A 303 9.13 -19.38 -8.49
C ILE A 303 9.57 -17.98 -8.10
N TYR A 304 10.31 -17.87 -7.00
CA TYR A 304 11.05 -16.67 -6.64
C TYR A 304 12.48 -16.75 -7.18
N PHE A 305 12.97 -15.67 -7.77
CA PHE A 305 14.35 -15.51 -8.20
C PHE A 305 14.98 -14.34 -7.44
N ASP A 306 16.16 -14.54 -6.87
CA ASP A 306 17.00 -13.49 -6.27
C ASP A 306 18.35 -13.45 -6.96
N LYS A 307 18.45 -12.61 -7.99
CA LYS A 307 19.70 -12.42 -8.71
C LYS A 307 20.55 -11.41 -7.94
N SER A 308 21.50 -11.93 -7.17
CA SER A 308 22.53 -11.14 -6.51
C SER A 308 23.78 -11.02 -7.40
N PRO A 309 24.71 -10.08 -7.12
CA PRO A 309 25.98 -9.99 -7.84
C PRO A 309 26.81 -11.28 -7.83
N GLN A 310 26.62 -12.12 -6.80
CA GLN A 310 27.30 -13.41 -6.62
C GLN A 310 26.65 -14.56 -7.41
N ALA A 311 25.41 -14.38 -7.90
CA ALA A 311 24.67 -15.29 -8.79
C ALA A 311 24.23 -14.61 -10.08
N ASN A 312 25.23 -14.11 -10.79
CA ASN A 312 25.03 -13.39 -12.02
C ASN A 312 25.32 -14.29 -13.23
N TRP A 313 24.50 -15.33 -13.41
CA TRP A 313 24.63 -16.20 -14.58
C TRP A 313 24.00 -15.55 -15.83
N TYR A 314 24.72 -15.65 -16.94
CA TYR A 314 24.17 -15.34 -18.26
C TYR A 314 23.16 -16.44 -18.61
N VAL A 315 22.00 -16.03 -19.15
CA VAL A 315 21.07 -16.99 -19.74
C VAL A 315 21.06 -16.72 -21.24
N THR A 316 21.48 -17.73 -22.00
CA THR A 316 21.46 -17.73 -23.46
C THR A 316 20.03 -17.59 -23.99
N TRP A 317 19.89 -17.33 -25.29
CA TRP A 317 18.58 -17.36 -25.95
C TRP A 317 17.95 -18.75 -25.80
N HIS A 318 16.73 -18.80 -25.27
CA HIS A 318 15.98 -20.04 -25.05
C HIS A 318 14.47 -19.77 -24.99
N GLN A 319 13.70 -20.85 -25.00
CA GLN A 319 12.26 -20.89 -24.76
C GLN A 319 11.96 -21.65 -23.47
N ASP A 320 10.92 -21.25 -22.72
CA ASP A 320 10.49 -21.92 -21.49
C ASP A 320 9.55 -23.09 -21.83
N ILE A 321 10.09 -24.15 -22.43
CA ILE A 321 9.31 -25.32 -22.89
C ILE A 321 8.93 -26.27 -21.74
N PRO A 322 9.84 -26.63 -20.80
CA PRO A 322 9.55 -27.69 -19.85
C PRO A 322 8.46 -27.32 -18.82
N ILE A 323 7.54 -28.26 -18.58
CA ILE A 323 6.57 -28.22 -17.49
C ILE A 323 7.05 -29.07 -16.30
N ASN A 324 6.46 -28.85 -15.10
CA ASN A 324 6.76 -29.67 -13.93
C ASN A 324 5.62 -30.64 -13.64
N VAL A 325 5.94 -31.91 -13.44
CA VAL A 325 4.97 -32.98 -13.15
C VAL A 325 5.29 -33.67 -11.84
N ASN A 326 4.29 -34.31 -11.21
CA ASN A 326 4.46 -34.97 -9.92
C ASN A 326 5.34 -36.23 -9.98
N LYS A 327 5.27 -36.98 -11.08
CA LYS A 327 6.05 -38.21 -11.32
C LYS A 327 6.37 -38.37 -12.81
N LYS A 328 7.45 -39.08 -13.10
CA LYS A 328 7.78 -39.48 -14.48
C LYS A 328 6.86 -40.62 -14.91
N MET A 329 6.11 -40.41 -15.98
CA MET A 329 5.28 -41.42 -16.64
C MET A 329 5.49 -41.32 -18.14
N GLU A 330 5.77 -42.45 -18.80
CA GLU A 330 5.84 -42.47 -20.26
C GLU A 330 4.47 -42.14 -20.84
N THR A 331 4.42 -41.10 -21.66
CA THR A 331 3.19 -40.56 -22.26
C THR A 331 3.55 -40.04 -23.64
N GLU A 332 2.71 -40.32 -24.63
CA GLU A 332 2.97 -39.98 -26.03
C GLU A 332 3.18 -38.46 -26.22
N GLY A 333 4.19 -38.08 -27.00
CA GLY A 333 4.51 -36.68 -27.30
C GLY A 333 5.28 -35.93 -26.21
N PHE A 334 5.53 -36.54 -25.03
CA PHE A 334 6.36 -35.96 -23.97
C PHE A 334 7.80 -36.43 -24.07
N TYR A 335 8.76 -35.51 -24.00
CA TYR A 335 10.19 -35.80 -24.17
C TYR A 335 11.07 -34.95 -23.24
N GLY A 336 12.39 -35.18 -23.26
CA GLY A 336 13.33 -34.32 -22.53
C GLY A 336 13.18 -34.37 -21.01
N TRP A 337 12.85 -35.53 -20.46
CA TRP A 337 12.68 -35.75 -19.02
C TRP A 337 13.94 -35.38 -18.23
N THR A 338 13.80 -34.51 -17.23
CA THR A 338 14.88 -34.15 -16.30
C THR A 338 14.40 -34.20 -14.86
N LYS A 339 15.32 -34.47 -13.93
CA LYS A 339 15.07 -34.39 -12.48
C LYS A 339 16.15 -33.51 -11.86
N LYS A 340 15.74 -32.40 -11.24
CA LYS A 340 16.63 -31.50 -10.49
C LYS A 340 16.03 -31.34 -9.09
N GLU A 341 16.80 -31.71 -8.07
CA GLU A 341 16.31 -31.80 -6.68
C GLU A 341 15.02 -32.64 -6.62
N ASP A 342 13.94 -32.08 -6.06
CA ASP A 342 12.62 -32.71 -5.93
C ASP A 342 11.65 -32.36 -7.07
N VAL A 343 12.14 -31.79 -8.18
CA VAL A 343 11.31 -31.39 -9.32
C VAL A 343 11.61 -32.25 -10.55
N ILE A 344 10.55 -32.86 -11.07
CA ILE A 344 10.56 -33.61 -12.34
C ILE A 344 10.01 -32.68 -13.41
N SER A 345 10.80 -32.45 -14.46
CA SER A 345 10.40 -31.62 -15.60
C SER A 345 10.40 -32.40 -16.90
N VAL A 346 9.52 -32.03 -17.82
CA VAL A 346 9.32 -32.67 -19.13
C VAL A 346 8.88 -31.65 -20.17
N CYS A 347 9.30 -31.82 -21.42
CA CYS A 347 8.81 -31.03 -22.54
C CYS A 347 7.47 -31.62 -23.01
N PRO A 348 6.36 -30.85 -22.96
CA PRO A 348 5.05 -31.30 -23.42
C PRO A 348 4.89 -31.11 -24.94
N PRO A 349 3.85 -31.69 -25.55
CA PRO A 349 3.37 -31.27 -26.86
C PRO A 349 3.06 -29.76 -26.91
N VAL A 350 3.31 -29.12 -28.06
CA VAL A 350 3.16 -27.67 -28.26
C VAL A 350 1.78 -27.12 -27.89
N GLU A 351 0.74 -27.94 -27.99
CA GLU A 351 -0.63 -27.56 -27.66
C GLU A 351 -0.76 -27.12 -26.19
N ILE A 352 -0.17 -27.88 -25.25
CA ILE A 352 -0.18 -27.52 -23.82
C ILE A 352 0.55 -26.19 -23.59
N THR A 353 1.64 -25.94 -24.33
CA THR A 353 2.40 -24.70 -24.22
C THR A 353 1.62 -23.48 -24.74
N LYS A 354 0.77 -23.64 -25.76
CA LYS A 354 -0.12 -22.57 -26.27
C LYS A 354 -1.21 -22.17 -25.27
N HIS A 355 -1.61 -23.12 -24.43
CA HIS A 355 -2.56 -22.94 -23.32
C HIS A 355 -1.91 -22.37 -22.05
N THR A 356 -0.64 -22.00 -22.11
CA THR A 356 0.15 -21.53 -20.96
C THR A 356 0.61 -20.09 -21.18
N PHE A 357 0.61 -19.28 -20.11
CA PHE A 357 1.30 -17.99 -20.07
C PHE A 357 1.93 -17.78 -18.70
N SER A 358 2.92 -16.90 -18.65
CA SER A 358 3.61 -16.56 -17.41
C SER A 358 3.50 -15.07 -17.09
N ILE A 359 3.56 -14.77 -15.80
CA ILE A 359 3.63 -13.42 -15.25
C ILE A 359 4.86 -13.34 -14.35
N ARG A 360 5.74 -12.39 -14.65
CA ARG A 360 6.85 -12.00 -13.80
C ARG A 360 6.52 -10.71 -13.07
N ILE A 361 6.51 -10.75 -11.75
CA ILE A 361 6.32 -9.60 -10.87
C ILE A 361 7.68 -9.12 -10.41
N HIS A 362 8.03 -7.89 -10.74
CA HIS A 362 9.33 -7.31 -10.41
C HIS A 362 9.26 -6.64 -9.05
N LEU A 363 10.06 -7.12 -8.10
CA LEU A 363 10.14 -6.51 -6.77
C LEU A 363 11.14 -5.36 -6.77
N ASP A 364 12.21 -5.46 -7.55
CA ASP A 364 13.23 -4.41 -7.69
C ASP A 364 13.23 -3.84 -9.12
N GLU A 365 13.74 -2.62 -9.26
CA GLU A 365 13.91 -1.96 -10.55
C GLU A 365 14.70 -2.86 -11.50
N THR A 366 14.18 -3.09 -12.70
CA THR A 366 14.80 -3.94 -13.70
C THR A 366 14.94 -3.18 -15.00
N ASN A 367 16.18 -2.95 -15.43
CA ASN A 367 16.49 -2.24 -16.67
C ASN A 367 17.71 -2.85 -17.37
N GLU A 368 18.06 -2.36 -18.56
CA GLU A 368 19.20 -2.87 -19.32
C GLU A 368 20.48 -3.00 -18.48
N SER A 369 20.79 -1.99 -17.65
CA SER A 369 22.03 -1.91 -16.90
C SER A 369 22.18 -3.00 -15.82
N ASN A 370 21.06 -3.56 -15.33
CA ASN A 370 21.05 -4.63 -14.33
C ASN A 370 20.55 -5.98 -14.87
N GLY A 371 20.56 -6.14 -16.20
CA GLY A 371 20.26 -7.40 -16.87
C GLY A 371 18.77 -7.68 -17.05
N ALA A 372 17.98 -6.64 -17.37
CA ALA A 372 16.62 -6.80 -17.86
C ALA A 372 16.53 -7.89 -18.93
N LEU A 373 15.39 -8.58 -18.94
CA LEU A 373 15.17 -9.64 -19.90
C LEU A 373 15.08 -9.04 -21.30
N LYS A 374 15.72 -9.70 -22.26
CA LYS A 374 15.62 -9.40 -23.68
C LYS A 374 14.70 -10.43 -24.33
N VAL A 375 13.82 -9.97 -25.21
CA VAL A 375 12.86 -10.83 -25.92
C VAL A 375 12.88 -10.53 -27.42
N ILE A 376 12.63 -11.55 -28.24
CA ILE A 376 12.44 -11.37 -29.69
C ILE A 376 10.94 -11.41 -29.98
N SER A 377 10.37 -10.24 -30.24
CA SER A 377 8.92 -10.07 -30.44
C SER A 377 8.39 -10.99 -31.55
N GLY A 378 7.33 -11.75 -31.26
CA GLY A 378 6.65 -12.62 -32.23
C GLY A 378 7.29 -13.99 -32.45
N SER A 379 8.34 -14.35 -31.71
CA SER A 379 9.03 -15.65 -31.81
C SER A 379 8.29 -16.82 -31.13
N HIS A 380 7.14 -16.58 -30.49
CA HIS A 380 6.41 -17.55 -29.66
C HIS A 380 5.48 -18.50 -30.40
N ASN A 381 5.42 -18.44 -31.74
CA ASN A 381 4.43 -19.18 -32.52
C ASN A 381 4.74 -20.68 -32.68
N LYS A 382 5.98 -21.10 -32.41
CA LYS A 382 6.39 -22.52 -32.47
C LYS A 382 7.59 -22.79 -31.55
N ILE A 383 7.84 -24.08 -31.31
CA ILE A 383 9.10 -24.53 -30.72
C ILE A 383 10.19 -24.39 -31.79
N LEU A 384 11.29 -23.72 -31.44
CA LEU A 384 12.41 -23.44 -32.34
C LEU A 384 13.52 -24.47 -32.14
N SER A 385 14.19 -24.87 -33.23
CA SER A 385 15.44 -25.62 -33.14
C SER A 385 16.61 -24.72 -32.72
N ASP A 386 17.75 -25.33 -32.34
CA ASP A 386 18.95 -24.57 -31.97
C ASP A 386 19.46 -23.70 -33.13
N ASP A 387 19.43 -24.20 -34.38
CA ASP A 387 19.80 -23.44 -35.58
C ASP A 387 18.85 -22.26 -35.83
N GLU A 388 17.55 -22.45 -35.61
CA GLU A 388 16.56 -21.38 -35.74
C GLU A 388 16.73 -20.32 -34.66
N ILE A 389 17.01 -20.74 -33.42
CA ILE A 389 17.31 -19.82 -32.32
C ILE A 389 18.53 -18.97 -32.66
N GLN A 390 19.60 -19.59 -33.14
CA GLN A 390 20.81 -18.89 -33.54
C GLN A 390 20.49 -17.87 -34.65
N LEU A 391 19.90 -18.33 -35.76
CA LEU A 391 19.58 -17.49 -36.91
C LEU A 391 18.67 -16.31 -36.52
N ILE A 392 17.60 -16.55 -35.76
CA ILE A 392 16.68 -15.49 -35.32
C ILE A 392 17.39 -14.52 -34.40
N SER A 393 18.20 -15.00 -33.45
CA SER A 393 18.87 -14.15 -32.47
C SER A 393 19.97 -13.27 -33.06
N GLU A 394 20.63 -13.72 -34.13
CA GLU A 394 21.66 -12.95 -34.84
C GLU A 394 21.04 -11.91 -35.80
N ASN A 395 19.84 -12.18 -36.33
CA ASN A 395 19.20 -11.35 -37.36
C ASN A 395 18.03 -10.50 -36.85
N SER A 396 17.71 -10.53 -35.55
CA SER A 396 16.61 -9.77 -34.96
C SER A 396 17.11 -8.71 -33.99
N SER A 397 16.38 -7.59 -33.91
CA SER A 397 16.59 -6.58 -32.87
C SER A 397 15.82 -6.97 -31.61
N PRO A 398 16.49 -7.31 -30.49
CA PRO A 398 15.80 -7.71 -29.27
C PRO A 398 15.17 -6.51 -28.57
N VAL A 399 14.01 -6.72 -27.94
CA VAL A 399 13.37 -5.74 -27.07
C VAL A 399 13.84 -5.95 -25.65
N ILE A 400 14.32 -4.88 -25.00
CA ILE A 400 14.68 -4.89 -23.59
C ILE A 400 13.42 -4.64 -22.76
N CYS A 401 13.17 -5.52 -21.79
CA CYS A 401 11.99 -5.46 -20.94
C CYS A 401 12.29 -4.70 -19.65
N ASP A 402 12.23 -3.37 -19.73
CA ASP A 402 12.36 -2.50 -18.57
C ASP A 402 11.07 -2.49 -17.74
N VAL A 403 11.18 -2.84 -16.46
CA VAL A 403 10.04 -2.97 -15.54
C VAL A 403 10.44 -2.41 -14.18
N GLY A 404 9.66 -1.42 -13.71
CA GLY A 404 9.84 -0.83 -12.40
C GLY A 404 9.35 -1.74 -11.27
N PRO A 405 9.69 -1.46 -10.01
CA PRO A 405 9.15 -2.15 -8.85
C PRO A 405 7.62 -2.15 -8.86
N GLY A 406 7.01 -3.32 -8.64
CA GLY A 406 5.56 -3.46 -8.70
C GLY A 406 4.98 -3.47 -10.12
N GLY A 407 5.84 -3.45 -11.15
CA GLY A 407 5.45 -3.78 -12.51
C GLY A 407 5.46 -5.29 -12.77
N ILE A 408 4.80 -5.67 -13.85
CA ILE A 408 4.76 -7.04 -14.34
C ILE A 408 5.19 -7.15 -15.80
N GLN A 409 5.74 -8.31 -16.13
CA GLN A 409 6.01 -8.77 -17.49
C GLN A 409 5.18 -10.03 -17.75
N LEU A 410 4.23 -9.96 -18.69
CA LEU A 410 3.51 -11.12 -19.21
C LEU A 410 4.26 -11.70 -20.40
N MET A 411 4.32 -13.03 -20.51
CA MET A 411 5.03 -13.72 -21.57
C MET A 411 4.34 -15.03 -21.95
N MET A 412 4.29 -15.33 -23.24
CA MET A 412 4.03 -16.67 -23.74
C MET A 412 5.29 -17.53 -23.55
N PRO A 413 5.21 -18.80 -23.13
CA PRO A 413 6.40 -19.59 -22.77
C PRO A 413 7.39 -19.79 -23.93
N LEU A 414 6.87 -19.83 -25.16
CA LEU A 414 7.67 -19.98 -26.37
C LEU A 414 8.32 -18.67 -26.85
N ILE A 415 8.13 -17.54 -26.18
CA ILE A 415 8.84 -16.32 -26.59
C ILE A 415 10.35 -16.51 -26.38
N LEU A 416 11.12 -16.31 -27.43
CA LEU A 416 12.58 -16.41 -27.38
C LEU A 416 13.11 -15.27 -26.51
N HIS A 417 13.83 -15.64 -25.45
CA HIS A 417 14.30 -14.67 -24.47
C HIS A 417 15.68 -15.01 -23.89
N ALA A 418 16.37 -13.98 -23.42
CA ALA A 418 17.70 -14.08 -22.84
C ALA A 418 17.88 -13.05 -21.72
N SER A 419 18.83 -13.28 -20.82
CA SER A 419 19.20 -12.32 -19.79
C SER A 419 20.70 -12.09 -19.83
N SER A 420 21.10 -10.85 -20.09
CA SER A 420 22.49 -10.44 -19.92
C SER A 420 22.88 -10.48 -18.44
N LYS A 421 24.19 -10.62 -18.18
CA LYS A 421 24.75 -10.45 -16.82
C LYS A 421 24.52 -9.01 -16.37
N SER A 422 24.12 -8.82 -15.12
CA SER A 422 24.02 -7.50 -14.49
C SER A 422 25.39 -6.81 -14.48
N LYS A 423 25.45 -5.54 -14.88
CA LYS A 423 26.65 -4.70 -14.74
C LYS A 423 26.67 -3.93 -13.41
N GLN A 424 25.60 -4.02 -12.62
CA GLN A 424 25.41 -3.28 -11.37
C GLN A 424 25.34 -4.21 -10.15
N GLN A 425 25.75 -3.71 -8.98
CA GLN A 425 25.77 -4.46 -7.71
C GLN A 425 24.41 -4.54 -6.98
N LYS A 426 23.31 -4.10 -7.59
CA LYS A 426 21.99 -4.12 -6.93
C LYS A 426 21.29 -5.47 -7.08
N ARG A 427 20.58 -5.92 -6.04
CA ARG A 427 19.72 -7.12 -6.07
C ARG A 427 18.61 -6.93 -7.09
N ARG A 428 18.27 -8.01 -7.80
CA ARG A 428 17.11 -8.07 -8.70
C ARG A 428 16.25 -9.27 -8.36
N ARG A 429 15.13 -9.00 -7.68
CA ARG A 429 14.17 -10.03 -7.28
C ARG A 429 12.94 -10.04 -8.17
N VAL A 430 12.52 -11.24 -8.57
CA VAL A 430 11.35 -11.48 -9.43
C VAL A 430 10.55 -12.65 -8.89
N ILE A 431 9.23 -12.51 -8.83
CA ILE A 431 8.31 -13.64 -8.62
C ILE A 431 7.75 -14.02 -9.98
N HIS A 432 7.97 -15.25 -10.41
CA HIS A 432 7.50 -15.81 -11.67
C HIS A 432 6.35 -16.78 -11.38
N LEU A 433 5.22 -16.53 -12.01
CA LEU A 433 4.01 -17.32 -11.93
C LEU A 433 3.70 -17.86 -13.33
N GLU A 434 3.34 -19.13 -13.42
CA GLU A 434 2.91 -19.76 -14.67
C GLU A 434 1.46 -20.24 -14.51
N PHE A 435 0.64 -19.97 -15.52
CA PHE A 435 -0.77 -20.31 -15.55
C PHE A 435 -1.08 -21.16 -16.77
N CYS A 436 -1.94 -22.16 -16.60
CA CYS A 436 -2.44 -23.01 -17.67
C CYS A 436 -3.96 -23.20 -17.51
N ASP A 437 -4.69 -23.41 -18.61
CA ASP A 437 -6.11 -23.77 -18.61
C ASP A 437 -6.37 -25.22 -19.08
N MET A 438 -5.31 -26.03 -19.22
CA MET A 438 -5.38 -27.40 -19.72
C MET A 438 -4.83 -28.41 -18.71
N ASP A 439 -5.62 -29.44 -18.40
CA ASP A 439 -5.14 -30.59 -17.63
C ASP A 439 -4.18 -31.45 -18.48
N LEU A 440 -3.23 -32.11 -17.82
CA LEU A 440 -2.34 -33.05 -18.50
C LEU A 440 -3.08 -34.33 -18.87
N PRO A 441 -2.72 -34.99 -20.00
CA PRO A 441 -3.27 -36.28 -20.34
C PRO A 441 -2.90 -37.30 -19.25
N LYS A 442 -3.89 -38.09 -18.82
CA LYS A 442 -3.65 -39.16 -17.85
C LYS A 442 -2.64 -40.16 -18.43
N PRO A 443 -1.69 -40.67 -17.61
CA PRO A 443 -1.63 -40.58 -16.15
C PRO A 443 -0.79 -39.41 -15.58
N LEU A 444 -0.42 -38.41 -16.39
CA LEU A 444 0.36 -37.26 -15.93
C LEU A 444 -0.49 -36.29 -15.10
N GLU A 445 0.17 -35.66 -14.13
CA GLU A 445 -0.43 -34.65 -13.27
C GLU A 445 0.58 -33.54 -12.98
N TRP A 446 0.10 -32.31 -12.91
CA TRP A 446 0.91 -31.14 -12.62
C TRP A 446 1.59 -31.24 -11.25
N ALA A 447 2.82 -30.75 -11.13
CA ALA A 447 3.54 -30.74 -9.84
C ALA A 447 2.99 -29.70 -8.83
N GLU A 448 2.37 -28.64 -9.34
CA GLU A 448 1.59 -27.63 -8.63
C GLU A 448 0.31 -27.40 -9.46
N GLN A 449 -0.85 -27.36 -8.81
CA GLN A 449 -2.12 -27.02 -9.44
C GLN A 449 -2.97 -26.28 -8.41
N GLU A 450 -2.92 -24.95 -8.45
CA GLU A 450 -3.64 -24.10 -7.49
C GLU A 450 -4.71 -23.27 -8.20
N PHE A 451 -5.94 -23.40 -7.72
CA PHE A 451 -7.06 -22.57 -8.17
C PHE A 451 -7.07 -21.26 -7.41
N ILE A 452 -6.81 -20.17 -8.13
CA ILE A 452 -6.84 -18.82 -7.57
C ILE A 452 -8.23 -18.22 -7.83
N ASP A 453 -8.88 -17.74 -6.77
CA ASP A 453 -10.15 -17.01 -6.95
C ASP A 453 -9.90 -15.66 -7.63
N LEU A 454 -10.24 -15.59 -8.91
CA LEU A 454 -10.13 -14.39 -9.73
C LEU A 454 -11.31 -13.42 -9.56
N LYS A 455 -12.32 -13.77 -8.76
CA LYS A 455 -13.41 -12.85 -8.43
C LYS A 455 -12.90 -11.77 -7.46
N ASN A 456 -13.46 -10.57 -7.62
CA ASN A 456 -13.11 -9.39 -6.82
C ASN A 456 -13.86 -9.36 -5.50
#